data_AF-A0A4V2BI19-F1
#
_entry.id   AF-A0A4V2BI19-F1
#
_cell.length_a   1.000
_cell.length_b   1.000
_cell.length_c   1.000
_cell.angle_alpha   90.00
_cell.angle_beta   90.00
_cell.angle_gamma   90.00
#
_symmetry.space_group_name_H-M   'P 1'
#
loop_
_entity.id
_entity.type
_entity.pdbx_description
1 polymer ?
#
loop_
_entity_poly.entity_id
_entity_poly.type
_entity_poly.pdbx_seq_one_letter_code
_entity_poly.pdbx_strand_id
1 'polypeptide(L)'
;MQRLISLVFFILLSFTLTAASSLAAEIQEKDLAILLPLDPDSSLSFQNAKGSLFPQTWFDAAVRTFQRTPVKSALADESPFDSWRLVAVRVEPCQPVGRAAFQQLDVMCWPELRLVWQSVQTQKVFSGVTLPIAADDRAFHATYRIDPRLVLDSQGAQNAERNLGTLESMVGSISGYFSLLSENEDEFTRARDQVSQAFIADALALRGSAAVWNDEAFKLNGLRPEMTASSLEKEAFETKLNDFLLKWASPSSLVKLTAFSLPEGRRSKESGQWTFAQFKGDRGGITEEPIILWNFKSNIPFFFGESFLTGTSDRDDDAFYKMGPSDQSKVKDSVILTGADAARLVPIFSDPHASQVPNVSCVSCHRLTPGLPFNLHSLSYFQNRPISVSTRVENDVKRAMKWLETQTKTAP
;
A
#
# COMPACT_ATOMS: atom_id res chain seq x y z
N MET A 1 -37.90 61.45 -41.94
CA MET A 1 -37.49 61.50 -40.53
C MET A 1 -37.64 60.11 -39.92
N GLN A 2 -36.52 59.58 -39.42
CA GLN A 2 -36.33 58.49 -38.44
C GLN A 2 -37.27 57.27 -38.44
N ARG A 3 -36.73 56.13 -38.94
CA ARG A 3 -37.03 54.79 -38.43
C ARG A 3 -35.91 54.41 -37.46
N LEU A 4 -36.23 54.13 -36.19
CA LEU A 4 -35.30 53.51 -35.25
C LEU A 4 -35.46 51.99 -35.32
N ILE A 5 -34.38 51.32 -35.69
CA ILE A 5 -34.20 49.87 -35.69
C ILE A 5 -33.69 49.49 -34.30
N SER A 6 -34.47 48.72 -33.53
CA SER A 6 -33.94 48.02 -32.35
C SER A 6 -33.32 46.71 -32.80
N LEU A 7 -31.99 46.66 -32.76
CA LEU A 7 -31.18 45.48 -33.00
C LEU A 7 -31.02 44.74 -31.66
N VAL A 8 -31.69 43.59 -31.51
CA VAL A 8 -31.41 42.66 -30.40
C VAL A 8 -30.18 41.85 -30.79
N PHE A 9 -29.05 42.15 -30.16
CA PHE A 9 -27.82 41.36 -30.26
C PHE A 9 -27.99 40.09 -29.41
N PHE A 10 -28.28 38.96 -30.05
CA PHE A 10 -28.11 37.64 -29.43
C PHE A 10 -26.62 37.29 -29.47
N ILE A 11 -25.93 37.47 -28.34
CA ILE A 11 -24.60 36.89 -28.13
C ILE A 11 -24.82 35.39 -27.88
N LEU A 12 -24.68 34.59 -28.94
CA LEU A 12 -24.50 33.14 -28.83
C LEU A 12 -23.11 32.90 -28.26
N LEU A 13 -23.03 32.81 -26.93
CA LEU A 13 -21.86 32.24 -26.26
C LEU A 13 -21.84 30.75 -26.63
N SER A 14 -20.94 30.36 -27.52
CA SER A 14 -20.62 28.95 -27.77
C SER A 14 -19.95 28.39 -26.51
N PHE A 15 -20.75 27.94 -25.55
CA PHE A 15 -20.29 27.00 -24.53
C PHE A 15 -19.88 25.72 -25.26
N THR A 16 -18.60 25.61 -25.57
CA THR A 16 -17.97 24.32 -25.77
C THR A 16 -18.00 23.64 -24.40
N LEU A 17 -19.05 22.85 -24.14
CA LEU A 17 -18.96 21.77 -23.17
C LEU A 17 -17.93 20.79 -23.75
N THR A 18 -16.65 21.03 -23.48
CA THR A 18 -15.69 19.93 -23.44
C THR A 18 -16.18 19.02 -22.34
N ALA A 19 -16.84 17.92 -22.72
CA ALA A 19 -17.12 16.84 -21.80
C ALA A 19 -15.78 16.50 -21.14
N ALA A 20 -15.63 16.82 -19.86
CA ALA A 20 -14.46 16.40 -19.11
C ALA A 20 -14.47 14.88 -19.18
N SER A 21 -13.52 14.28 -19.92
CA SER A 21 -13.24 12.87 -19.72
C SER A 21 -12.95 12.75 -18.23
N SER A 22 -13.73 11.92 -17.53
CA SER A 22 -13.41 11.69 -16.12
C SER A 22 -12.00 11.12 -16.12
N LEU A 23 -11.07 11.72 -15.38
CA LEU A 23 -9.70 11.20 -15.20
C LEU A 23 -9.69 9.70 -14.82
N ALA A 24 -10.76 9.25 -14.16
CA ALA A 24 -11.02 7.85 -13.82
C ALA A 24 -11.15 6.88 -15.03
N ALA A 25 -11.42 7.37 -16.24
CA ALA A 25 -11.53 6.55 -17.45
C ALA A 25 -10.17 6.29 -18.14
N GLU A 26 -9.15 7.07 -17.80
CA GLU A 26 -7.81 7.00 -18.43
C GLU A 26 -6.82 6.17 -17.61
N ILE A 27 -7.11 5.95 -16.34
CA ILE A 27 -6.30 5.16 -15.40
C ILE A 27 -6.17 3.70 -15.84
N GLN A 28 -5.01 3.10 -15.66
CA GLN A 28 -4.73 1.68 -15.97
C GLN A 28 -4.08 1.00 -14.77
N GLU A 29 -3.95 -0.33 -14.81
CA GLU A 29 -3.48 -1.15 -13.69
C GLU A 29 -2.10 -0.70 -13.16
N LYS A 30 -1.16 -0.36 -14.05
CA LYS A 30 0.20 0.06 -13.66
C LYS A 30 0.29 1.47 -13.07
N ASP A 31 -0.74 2.30 -13.21
CA ASP A 31 -0.80 3.58 -12.48
C ASP A 31 -1.20 3.36 -11.03
N LEU A 32 -2.00 2.33 -10.78
CA LEU A 32 -2.47 2.00 -9.44
C LEU A 32 -1.51 1.06 -8.71
N ALA A 33 -0.80 0.18 -9.41
CA ALA A 33 0.22 -0.72 -8.87
C ALA A 33 1.54 -0.53 -9.61
N ILE A 34 2.35 0.42 -9.12
CA ILE A 34 3.65 0.76 -9.69
C ILE A 34 4.69 -0.18 -9.09
N LEU A 35 5.33 -0.95 -9.96
CA LEU A 35 6.39 -1.87 -9.59
C LEU A 35 7.73 -1.36 -10.11
N LEU A 36 8.74 -1.38 -9.24
CA LEU A 36 10.08 -0.89 -9.52
C LEU A 36 11.07 -2.07 -9.48
N PRO A 37 12.05 -2.12 -10.39
CA PRO A 37 13.10 -3.14 -10.35
C PRO A 37 13.98 -2.97 -9.10
N LEU A 38 14.53 -4.08 -8.62
CA LEU A 38 15.57 -4.06 -7.58
C LEU A 38 16.90 -3.61 -8.18
N ASP A 39 17.07 -2.30 -8.27
CA ASP A 39 18.25 -1.67 -8.83
C ASP A 39 19.04 -0.95 -7.71
N PRO A 40 20.30 -1.35 -7.44
CA PRO A 40 21.13 -0.65 -6.45
C PRO A 40 21.34 0.83 -6.80
N ASP A 41 21.27 1.20 -8.08
CA ASP A 41 21.48 2.55 -8.60
C ASP A 41 20.18 3.37 -8.67
N SER A 42 19.02 2.83 -8.26
CA SER A 42 17.77 3.60 -8.23
C SER A 42 17.89 4.80 -7.29
N SER A 43 17.38 5.95 -7.74
CA SER A 43 17.33 7.17 -6.94
C SER A 43 16.23 7.15 -5.85
N LEU A 44 15.35 6.14 -5.87
CA LEU A 44 14.23 5.97 -4.95
C LEU A 44 14.64 5.13 -3.74
N SER A 45 15.51 5.67 -2.90
CA SER A 45 15.94 5.10 -1.62
C SER A 45 15.32 5.86 -0.43
N PHE A 46 15.58 5.39 0.80
CA PHE A 46 15.12 6.07 2.02
C PHE A 46 15.54 7.55 2.08
N GLN A 47 16.77 7.83 1.63
CA GLN A 47 17.33 9.17 1.54
C GLN A 47 17.71 9.46 0.09
N ASN A 48 17.07 10.45 -0.52
CA ASN A 48 17.36 10.88 -1.87
C ASN A 48 17.84 12.34 -1.91
N ALA A 49 18.19 12.82 -3.11
CA ALA A 49 18.74 14.15 -3.34
C ALA A 49 17.77 15.30 -2.98
N LYS A 50 16.45 15.06 -3.03
CA LYS A 50 15.43 16.07 -2.74
C LYS A 50 14.89 16.00 -1.31
N GLY A 51 15.19 14.94 -0.56
CA GLY A 51 14.70 14.76 0.80
C GLY A 51 14.73 13.32 1.29
N SER A 52 14.13 13.09 2.45
CA SER A 52 13.94 11.76 3.04
C SER A 52 12.50 11.31 2.81
N LEU A 53 12.32 10.19 2.10
CA LEU A 53 11.03 9.51 1.98
C LEU A 53 10.76 8.54 3.14
N PHE A 54 11.82 8.23 3.91
CA PHE A 54 11.75 7.37 5.07
C PHE A 54 12.68 7.92 6.16
N PRO A 55 12.14 8.55 7.22
CA PRO A 55 12.96 9.15 8.27
C PRO A 55 13.91 8.14 8.93
N GLN A 56 15.18 8.52 9.13
CA GLN A 56 16.16 7.73 9.89
C GLN A 56 15.62 7.30 11.26
N THR A 57 14.89 8.20 11.93
CA THR A 57 14.27 7.93 13.24
C THR A 57 13.30 6.75 13.24
N TRP A 58 12.65 6.47 12.10
CA TRP A 58 11.79 5.29 11.95
C TRP A 58 12.62 4.01 11.85
N PHE A 59 13.70 4.05 11.06
CA PHE A 59 14.62 2.92 10.96
C PHE A 59 15.26 2.61 12.31
N ASP A 60 15.73 3.63 13.03
CA ASP A 60 16.33 3.46 14.36
C ASP A 60 15.32 2.89 15.37
N ALA A 61 14.05 3.29 15.29
CA ALA A 61 12.99 2.71 16.11
C ALA A 61 12.76 1.23 15.78
N ALA A 62 12.72 0.87 14.50
CA ALA A 62 12.66 -0.52 14.09
C ALA A 62 13.88 -1.31 14.59
N VAL A 63 15.10 -0.80 14.43
CA VAL A 63 16.32 -1.44 14.96
C VAL A 63 16.21 -1.70 16.46
N ARG A 64 15.72 -0.72 17.25
CA ARG A 64 15.50 -0.91 18.71
C ARG A 64 14.48 -2.00 19.02
N THR A 65 13.41 -2.12 18.23
CA THR A 65 12.43 -3.21 18.39
C THR A 65 13.08 -4.56 18.11
N PHE A 66 13.83 -4.67 17.00
CA PHE A 66 14.48 -5.92 16.55
C PHE A 66 15.59 -6.37 17.49
N GLN A 67 16.26 -5.44 18.19
CA GLN A 67 17.24 -5.77 19.25
C GLN A 67 16.64 -6.63 20.38
N ARG A 68 15.32 -6.59 20.58
CA ARG A 68 14.61 -7.39 21.60
C ARG A 68 14.11 -8.73 21.07
N THR A 69 14.29 -9.01 19.79
CA THR A 69 13.85 -10.25 19.15
C THR A 69 15.04 -11.16 18.84
N PRO A 70 14.81 -12.42 18.42
CA PRO A 70 15.89 -13.33 18.10
C PRO A 70 16.81 -12.85 16.96
N VAL A 71 16.33 -12.00 16.04
CA VAL A 71 17.13 -11.46 14.93
C VAL A 71 18.01 -10.27 15.31
N LYS A 72 17.83 -9.69 16.51
CA LYS A 72 18.74 -8.71 17.13
C LYS A 72 19.20 -7.58 16.21
N SER A 73 20.51 -7.48 15.97
CA SER A 73 21.14 -6.44 15.17
C SER A 73 21.18 -6.75 13.68
N ALA A 74 20.71 -7.93 13.25
CA ALA A 74 20.80 -8.36 11.86
C ALA A 74 20.17 -7.36 10.88
N LEU A 75 19.09 -6.66 11.29
CA LEU A 75 18.49 -5.61 10.47
C LEU A 75 19.49 -4.51 10.12
N ALA A 76 20.23 -3.98 11.10
CA ALA A 76 21.18 -2.89 10.89
C ALA A 76 22.53 -3.37 10.35
N ASP A 77 23.01 -4.53 10.82
CA ASP A 77 24.32 -5.08 10.48
C ASP A 77 24.37 -5.59 9.03
N GLU A 78 23.27 -6.17 8.56
CA GLU A 78 23.20 -6.74 7.21
C GLU A 78 22.50 -5.79 6.24
N SER A 79 21.51 -4.99 6.68
CA SER A 79 20.73 -4.07 5.84
C SER A 79 20.78 -2.62 6.35
N PRO A 80 21.95 -1.96 6.24
CA PRO A 80 22.10 -0.59 6.71
C PRO A 80 21.12 0.37 6.02
N PHE A 81 20.87 1.52 6.64
CA PHE A 81 19.84 2.47 6.19
C PHE A 81 19.92 2.86 4.69
N ASP A 82 21.13 2.93 4.15
CA ASP A 82 21.39 3.29 2.76
C ASP A 82 21.20 2.15 1.75
N SER A 83 20.96 0.90 2.20
CA SER A 83 20.73 -0.25 1.31
C SER A 83 19.27 -0.39 0.86
N TRP A 84 18.36 0.41 1.40
CA TRP A 84 16.92 0.26 1.15
C TRP A 84 16.47 0.98 -0.12
N ARG A 85 15.66 0.29 -0.93
CA ARG A 85 15.08 0.79 -2.17
C ARG A 85 13.57 0.63 -2.16
N LEU A 86 12.87 1.58 -2.77
CA LEU A 86 11.44 1.47 -3.02
C LEU A 86 11.23 0.45 -4.15
N VAL A 87 10.34 -0.52 -3.91
CA VAL A 87 10.12 -1.62 -4.87
C VAL A 87 8.69 -1.69 -5.38
N ALA A 88 7.76 -1.13 -4.61
CA ALA A 88 6.37 -1.06 -5.01
C ALA A 88 5.70 0.18 -4.41
N VAL A 89 4.80 0.77 -5.20
CA VAL A 89 3.89 1.82 -4.80
C VAL A 89 2.47 1.39 -5.18
N ARG A 90 1.55 1.47 -4.22
CA ARG A 90 0.15 1.18 -4.43
C ARG A 90 -0.67 2.43 -4.19
N VAL A 91 -1.34 2.89 -5.23
CA VAL A 91 -2.28 4.02 -5.21
C VAL A 91 -3.68 3.44 -5.03
N GLU A 92 -4.27 3.65 -3.86
CA GLU A 92 -5.63 3.20 -3.54
C GLU A 92 -6.55 4.44 -3.51
N PRO A 93 -7.40 4.66 -4.53
CA PRO A 93 -8.30 5.81 -4.56
C PRO A 93 -9.38 5.75 -3.47
N CYS A 94 -9.68 4.55 -2.97
CA CYS A 94 -10.72 4.29 -2.00
C CYS A 94 -10.32 3.02 -1.23
N GLN A 95 -9.55 3.19 -0.15
CA GLN A 95 -9.31 2.11 0.79
C GLN A 95 -10.43 2.12 1.84
N PRO A 96 -11.15 1.01 2.05
CA PRO A 96 -12.17 0.94 3.08
C PRO A 96 -11.62 1.29 4.48
N VAL A 97 -12.31 2.19 5.18
CA VAL A 97 -12.03 2.53 6.59
C VAL A 97 -12.55 1.39 7.48
N GLY A 98 -13.70 0.83 7.08
CA GLY A 98 -14.27 -0.36 7.67
C GLY A 98 -13.46 -1.61 7.34
N ARG A 99 -13.70 -2.67 8.11
CA ARG A 99 -13.05 -3.97 7.92
C ARG A 99 -14.03 -5.09 7.58
N ALA A 100 -15.33 -4.97 7.87
CA ALA A 100 -16.27 -6.05 7.64
C ALA A 100 -17.04 -5.88 6.32
N ALA A 101 -17.33 -6.99 5.62
CA ALA A 101 -18.01 -6.98 4.32
C ALA A 101 -19.42 -6.37 4.34
N PHE A 102 -20.09 -6.32 5.50
CA PHE A 102 -21.42 -5.71 5.66
C PHE A 102 -21.38 -4.18 5.82
N GLN A 103 -20.19 -3.60 6.01
CA GLN A 103 -20.00 -2.16 6.02
C GLN A 103 -20.07 -1.70 4.57
N GLN A 104 -20.59 -0.51 4.25
CA GLN A 104 -20.63 -0.03 2.86
C GLN A 104 -19.22 0.39 2.42
N LEU A 105 -18.35 -0.58 2.14
CA LEU A 105 -16.90 -0.37 2.09
C LEU A 105 -16.45 0.51 0.92
N ASP A 106 -17.18 0.50 -0.19
CA ASP A 106 -16.93 1.35 -1.36
C ASP A 106 -17.47 2.78 -1.17
N VAL A 107 -18.25 3.01 -0.11
CA VAL A 107 -18.76 4.33 0.30
C VAL A 107 -17.91 4.87 1.46
N MET A 108 -17.73 4.08 2.50
CA MET A 108 -16.98 4.42 3.71
C MET A 108 -15.49 4.06 3.55
N CYS A 109 -14.86 4.74 2.60
CA CYS A 109 -13.45 4.59 2.27
C CYS A 109 -12.75 5.95 2.19
N TRP A 110 -11.42 5.89 2.21
CA TRP A 110 -10.58 7.06 2.04
C TRP A 110 -9.35 6.71 1.19
N PRO A 111 -8.84 7.63 0.36
CA PRO A 111 -7.65 7.36 -0.43
C PRO A 111 -6.41 7.08 0.44
N GLU A 112 -5.63 6.08 0.04
CA GLU A 112 -4.38 5.68 0.68
C GLU A 112 -3.25 5.50 -0.35
N LEU A 113 -2.03 5.66 0.13
CA LEU A 113 -0.81 5.34 -0.60
C LEU A 113 -0.01 4.33 0.21
N ARG A 114 0.40 3.23 -0.41
CA ARG A 114 1.24 2.21 0.26
C ARG A 114 2.58 2.08 -0.43
N LEU A 115 3.64 2.05 0.36
CA LEU A 115 5.00 1.92 -0.10
C LEU A 115 5.60 0.63 0.47
N VAL A 116 6.29 -0.11 -0.38
CA VAL A 116 7.09 -1.27 0.02
C VAL A 116 8.55 -0.97 -0.25
N TRP A 117 9.36 -1.07 0.79
CA TRP A 117 10.80 -0.91 0.75
C TRP A 117 11.46 -2.26 0.99
N GLN A 118 12.45 -2.61 0.18
CA GLN A 118 13.27 -3.79 0.41
C GLN A 118 14.74 -3.42 0.43
N SER A 119 15.51 -4.16 1.21
CA SER A 119 16.95 -3.99 1.26
C SER A 119 17.59 -4.64 0.03
N VAL A 120 18.38 -3.87 -0.70
CA VAL A 120 19.17 -4.33 -1.84
C VAL A 120 20.62 -4.45 -1.42
N GLN A 121 21.13 -5.67 -1.42
CA GLN A 121 22.50 -5.94 -1.04
C GLN A 121 23.43 -5.83 -2.24
N THR A 122 24.56 -5.17 -2.05
CA THR A 122 25.65 -5.15 -3.02
C THR A 122 26.84 -5.91 -2.47
N GLN A 123 27.37 -6.89 -3.21
CA GLN A 123 28.66 -7.50 -2.88
C GLN A 123 29.71 -6.94 -3.83
N LYS A 124 30.78 -6.39 -3.25
CA LYS A 124 32.00 -6.12 -3.99
C LYS A 124 32.71 -7.45 -4.24
N VAL A 125 32.84 -7.85 -5.50
CA VAL A 125 33.64 -9.01 -5.90
C VAL A 125 35.12 -8.62 -5.88
N PHE A 126 36.00 -9.62 -5.74
CA PHE A 126 37.46 -9.51 -5.86
C PHE A 126 37.89 -9.08 -7.29
N SER A 127 37.59 -7.84 -7.66
CA SER A 127 38.01 -7.14 -8.89
C SER A 127 37.57 -5.67 -8.92
N GLY A 128 36.92 -5.15 -7.86
CA GLY A 128 36.33 -3.81 -7.86
C GLY A 128 34.97 -3.72 -8.56
N VAL A 129 34.50 -4.82 -9.15
CA VAL A 129 33.14 -4.95 -9.68
C VAL A 129 32.17 -5.16 -8.51
N THR A 130 31.20 -4.28 -8.40
CA THR A 130 30.08 -4.43 -7.46
C THR A 130 29.00 -5.23 -8.17
N LEU A 131 28.69 -6.43 -7.68
CA LEU A 131 27.54 -7.19 -8.14
C LEU A 131 26.37 -6.93 -7.18
N PRO A 132 25.18 -6.54 -7.65
CA PRO A 132 23.98 -6.59 -6.83
C PRO A 132 23.69 -8.06 -6.50
N ILE A 133 23.70 -8.40 -5.21
CA ILE A 133 23.47 -9.76 -4.73
C ILE A 133 22.17 -9.78 -3.96
N ALA A 134 21.09 -9.81 -4.73
CA ALA A 134 19.74 -10.08 -4.28
C ALA A 134 19.12 -9.02 -3.36
N ALA A 135 17.78 -8.95 -3.39
CA ALA A 135 17.07 -8.39 -2.24
C ALA A 135 17.17 -9.36 -1.08
N ASP A 136 17.38 -8.78 0.09
CA ASP A 136 17.22 -9.46 1.36
C ASP A 136 15.74 -9.77 1.60
N ASP A 137 15.44 -10.82 2.37
CA ASP A 137 14.07 -11.13 2.77
C ASP A 137 13.65 -10.24 3.97
N ARG A 138 13.74 -8.93 3.72
CA ARG A 138 13.49 -7.84 4.66
C ARG A 138 12.69 -6.77 3.96
N ALA A 139 11.64 -6.32 4.61
CA ALA A 139 10.74 -5.33 4.03
C ALA A 139 10.20 -4.35 5.07
N PHE A 140 10.03 -3.10 4.65
CA PHE A 140 9.15 -2.16 5.34
C PHE A 140 7.93 -1.90 4.46
N HIS A 141 6.74 -2.00 5.06
CA HIS A 141 5.49 -1.61 4.43
C HIS A 141 4.95 -0.39 5.17
N ALA A 142 4.81 0.71 4.45
CA ALA A 142 4.31 1.97 4.99
C ALA A 142 2.96 2.30 4.33
N THR A 143 1.94 2.55 5.15
CA THR A 143 0.61 2.98 4.71
C THR A 143 0.41 4.42 5.11
N TYR A 144 0.15 5.26 4.12
CA TYR A 144 -0.14 6.68 4.27
C TYR A 144 -1.60 6.92 3.93
N ARG A 145 -2.28 7.66 4.80
CA ARG A 145 -3.58 8.23 4.50
C ARG A 145 -3.39 9.52 3.75
N ILE A 146 -4.11 9.71 2.65
CA ILE A 146 -4.02 10.98 1.93
C ILE A 146 -4.59 12.10 2.81
N ASP A 147 -3.79 13.14 3.04
CA ASP A 147 -4.16 14.27 3.88
C ASP A 147 -5.18 15.16 3.18
N PRO A 148 -6.41 15.34 3.73
CA PRO A 148 -7.43 16.17 3.10
C PRO A 148 -7.00 17.63 2.90
N ARG A 149 -6.07 18.14 3.73
CA ARG A 149 -5.58 19.53 3.67
C ARG A 149 -4.76 19.83 2.40
N LEU A 150 -4.33 18.79 1.68
CA LEU A 150 -3.64 18.95 0.39
C LEU A 150 -4.58 19.40 -0.74
N VAL A 151 -5.90 19.24 -0.56
CA VAL A 151 -6.90 19.44 -1.61
C VAL A 151 -8.05 20.33 -1.14
N LEU A 152 -8.54 20.10 0.07
CA LEU A 152 -9.71 20.77 0.62
C LEU A 152 -9.32 22.07 1.33
N ASP A 153 -10.29 22.98 1.47
CA ASP A 153 -10.14 24.13 2.34
C ASP A 153 -10.09 23.71 3.84
N SER A 154 -9.77 24.66 4.72
CA SER A 154 -9.59 24.36 6.14
C SER A 154 -10.84 23.77 6.81
N GLN A 155 -12.04 24.16 6.40
CA GLN A 155 -13.29 23.67 6.99
C GLN A 155 -13.61 22.26 6.49
N GLY A 156 -13.53 22.05 5.18
CA GLY A 156 -13.72 20.74 4.55
C GLY A 156 -12.73 19.70 5.06
N ALA A 157 -11.46 20.08 5.23
CA ALA A 157 -10.45 19.20 5.79
C ALA A 157 -10.75 18.80 7.25
N GLN A 158 -11.13 19.76 8.10
CA GLN A 158 -11.50 19.46 9.49
C GLN A 158 -12.73 18.55 9.59
N ASN A 159 -13.72 18.74 8.73
CA ASN A 159 -14.91 17.91 8.70
C ASN A 159 -14.59 16.50 8.20
N ALA A 160 -13.77 16.37 7.15
CA ALA A 160 -13.29 15.08 6.67
C ALA A 160 -12.51 14.32 7.76
N GLU A 161 -11.56 14.96 8.44
CA GLU A 161 -10.79 14.36 9.55
C GLU A 161 -11.69 13.90 10.69
N ARG A 162 -12.69 14.71 11.07
CA ARG A 162 -13.66 14.35 12.11
C ARG A 162 -14.49 13.13 11.73
N ASN A 163 -14.97 13.08 10.49
CA ASN A 163 -15.78 11.97 9.98
C ASN A 163 -14.93 10.69 9.88
N LEU A 164 -13.68 10.79 9.44
CA LEU A 164 -12.71 9.68 9.47
C LEU A 164 -12.51 9.15 10.90
N GLY A 165 -12.20 10.03 11.85
CA GLY A 165 -12.02 9.62 13.25
C GLY A 165 -13.28 8.97 13.85
N THR A 166 -14.45 9.42 13.44
CA THR A 166 -15.74 8.81 13.80
C THR A 166 -15.86 7.40 13.24
N LEU A 167 -15.63 7.20 11.94
CA LEU A 167 -15.65 5.88 11.30
C LEU A 167 -14.61 4.94 11.93
N GLU A 168 -13.39 5.41 12.16
CA GLU A 168 -12.32 4.62 12.79
C GLU A 168 -12.69 4.16 14.21
N SER A 169 -13.34 5.02 14.99
CA SER A 169 -13.80 4.67 16.34
C SER A 169 -14.88 3.57 16.35
N MET A 170 -15.60 3.39 15.23
CA MET A 170 -16.61 2.34 15.06
C MET A 170 -15.99 1.00 14.65
N VAL A 171 -14.73 0.97 14.21
CA VAL A 171 -14.05 -0.27 13.82
C VAL A 171 -13.90 -1.18 15.04
N GLY A 172 -14.46 -2.40 14.97
CA GLY A 172 -14.47 -3.35 16.08
C GLY A 172 -15.65 -3.18 17.04
N SER A 173 -16.55 -2.23 16.80
CA SER A 173 -17.82 -2.15 17.52
C SER A 173 -18.72 -3.35 17.20
N ILE A 174 -19.34 -3.91 18.24
CA ILE A 174 -20.29 -5.03 18.15
C ILE A 174 -21.62 -4.60 17.50
N SER A 175 -21.89 -3.29 17.44
CA SER A 175 -23.19 -2.75 17.01
C SER A 175 -23.59 -3.07 15.57
N GLY A 176 -22.66 -3.55 14.72
CA GLY A 176 -22.90 -3.81 13.29
C GLY A 176 -23.17 -2.56 12.44
N TYR A 177 -23.54 -1.44 13.08
CA TYR A 177 -23.73 -0.14 12.48
C TYR A 177 -22.38 0.53 12.18
N PHE A 178 -22.15 0.83 10.91
CA PHE A 178 -20.96 1.52 10.40
C PHE A 178 -21.40 2.50 9.31
N SER A 179 -21.87 3.66 9.73
CA SER A 179 -22.32 4.73 8.85
C SER A 179 -22.29 6.05 9.63
N LEU A 180 -22.16 7.14 8.90
CA LEU A 180 -22.27 8.48 9.43
C LEU A 180 -23.74 8.90 9.44
N LEU A 181 -24.08 9.98 10.15
CA LEU A 181 -25.38 10.64 9.94
C LEU A 181 -25.47 11.09 8.47
N SER A 182 -26.65 11.02 7.85
CA SER A 182 -26.83 11.27 6.41
C SER A 182 -26.18 12.56 5.92
N GLU A 183 -26.28 13.65 6.69
CA GLU A 183 -25.65 14.94 6.36
C GLU A 183 -24.11 14.85 6.32
N ASN A 184 -23.53 14.10 7.26
CA ASN A 184 -22.08 13.89 7.37
C ASN A 184 -21.60 12.87 6.32
N GLU A 185 -22.44 11.91 5.94
CA GLU A 185 -22.14 10.92 4.89
C GLU A 185 -21.99 11.59 3.53
N ASP A 186 -22.92 12.47 3.17
CA ASP A 186 -22.86 13.24 1.92
C ASP A 186 -21.64 14.18 1.88
N GLU A 187 -21.35 14.85 2.99
CA GLU A 187 -20.17 15.70 3.11
C GLU A 187 -18.88 14.89 3.01
N PHE A 188 -18.79 13.77 3.72
CA PHE A 188 -17.65 12.87 3.70
C PHE A 188 -17.41 12.32 2.29
N THR A 189 -18.46 11.89 1.60
CA THR A 189 -18.39 11.34 0.25
C THR A 189 -17.87 12.38 -0.74
N ARG A 190 -18.40 13.61 -0.71
CA ARG A 190 -17.89 14.71 -1.55
C ARG A 190 -16.43 15.03 -1.29
N ALA A 191 -16.04 15.13 -0.02
CA ALA A 191 -14.67 15.40 0.39
C ALA A 191 -13.71 14.29 -0.09
N ARG A 192 -14.10 13.03 0.12
CA ARG A 192 -13.36 11.85 -0.37
C ARG A 192 -13.18 11.93 -1.88
N ASP A 193 -14.24 12.17 -2.65
CA ASP A 193 -14.19 12.14 -4.11
C ASP A 193 -13.27 13.23 -4.66
N GLN A 194 -13.32 14.44 -4.09
CA GLN A 194 -12.41 15.53 -4.46
C GLN A 194 -10.94 15.16 -4.18
N VAL A 195 -10.66 14.60 -3.00
CA VAL A 195 -9.30 14.18 -2.64
C VAL A 195 -8.81 13.04 -3.54
N SER A 196 -9.65 12.03 -3.78
CA SER A 196 -9.33 10.89 -4.65
C SER A 196 -9.11 11.34 -6.10
N GLN A 197 -9.91 12.27 -6.62
CA GLN A 197 -9.72 12.81 -7.97
C GLN A 197 -8.38 13.53 -8.11
N ALA A 198 -8.02 14.40 -7.16
CA ALA A 198 -6.74 15.09 -7.17
C ALA A 198 -5.55 14.11 -7.06
N PHE A 199 -5.68 13.10 -6.19
CA PHE A 199 -4.67 12.06 -6.02
C PHE A 199 -4.46 11.21 -7.27
N ILE A 200 -5.54 10.80 -7.93
CA ILE A 200 -5.50 10.02 -9.17
C ILE A 200 -5.01 10.86 -10.36
N ALA A 201 -5.35 12.15 -10.43
CA ALA A 201 -4.81 13.06 -11.44
C ALA A 201 -3.28 13.13 -11.37
N ASP A 202 -2.72 13.25 -10.16
CA ASP A 202 -1.28 13.27 -9.95
C ASP A 202 -0.62 11.91 -10.27
N ALA A 203 -1.30 10.81 -9.96
CA ALA A 203 -0.82 9.46 -10.31
C ALA A 203 -0.75 9.26 -11.83
N LEU A 204 -1.74 9.76 -12.58
CA LEU A 204 -1.73 9.78 -14.05
C LEU A 204 -0.61 10.67 -14.60
N ALA A 205 -0.36 11.82 -13.96
CA ALA A 205 0.70 12.75 -14.38
C ALA A 205 2.13 12.17 -14.26
N LEU A 206 2.29 11.05 -13.54
CA LEU A 206 3.54 10.28 -13.50
C LEU A 206 3.91 9.73 -14.88
N ARG A 207 2.92 9.47 -15.76
CA ARG A 207 3.18 8.96 -17.11
C ARG A 207 4.13 9.88 -17.87
N GLY A 208 4.97 9.27 -18.70
CA GLY A 208 5.75 9.99 -19.70
C GLY A 208 4.84 10.66 -20.75
N SER A 209 5.45 11.29 -21.75
CA SER A 209 4.68 11.89 -22.85
C SER A 209 3.81 10.85 -23.55
N ALA A 210 2.53 11.18 -23.83
CA ALA A 210 1.63 10.34 -24.62
C ALA A 210 2.12 10.12 -26.07
N ALA A 211 3.08 10.94 -26.53
CA ALA A 211 3.77 10.71 -27.81
C ALA A 211 4.71 9.50 -27.77
N VAL A 212 5.13 9.07 -26.58
CA VAL A 212 6.06 7.94 -26.36
C VAL A 212 5.30 6.70 -25.90
N TRP A 213 4.34 6.88 -24.97
CA TRP A 213 3.61 5.78 -24.35
C TRP A 213 2.12 5.86 -24.65
N ASN A 214 1.55 4.77 -25.15
CA ASN A 214 0.11 4.60 -25.27
C ASN A 214 -0.47 3.94 -24.00
N ASP A 215 -1.79 4.00 -23.83
CA ASP A 215 -2.48 3.44 -22.66
C ASP A 215 -2.30 1.92 -22.52
N GLU A 216 -2.17 1.19 -23.64
CA GLU A 216 -1.95 -0.26 -23.64
C GLU A 216 -0.66 -0.66 -22.91
N ALA A 217 0.38 0.18 -22.92
CA ALA A 217 1.62 -0.09 -22.20
C ALA A 217 1.45 -0.09 -20.67
N PHE A 218 0.40 0.56 -20.17
CA PHE A 218 0.06 0.67 -18.76
C PHE A 218 -0.98 -0.36 -18.29
N LYS A 219 -1.52 -1.17 -19.20
CA LYS A 219 -2.40 -2.28 -18.84
C LYS A 219 -1.65 -3.45 -18.22
N LEU A 220 -2.40 -4.29 -17.49
CA LEU A 220 -1.92 -5.47 -16.77
C LEU A 220 -0.92 -5.14 -15.66
N ASN A 221 -0.66 -6.10 -14.77
CA ASN A 221 0.31 -5.91 -13.70
C ASN A 221 1.75 -6.16 -14.20
N GLY A 222 2.71 -5.41 -13.66
CA GLY A 222 4.12 -5.59 -13.99
C GLY A 222 4.92 -4.30 -13.85
N LEU A 223 6.17 -4.32 -14.33
CA LEU A 223 6.97 -3.11 -14.40
C LEU A 223 6.30 -2.06 -15.30
N ARG A 224 6.40 -0.81 -14.87
CA ARG A 224 6.04 0.33 -15.69
C ARG A 224 6.95 0.41 -16.93
N PRO A 225 6.42 0.79 -18.09
CA PRO A 225 7.20 0.83 -19.33
C PRO A 225 8.41 1.76 -19.20
N GLU A 226 8.28 2.85 -18.44
CA GLU A 226 9.38 3.80 -18.19
C GLU A 226 10.58 3.16 -17.49
N MET A 227 10.38 2.12 -16.68
CA MET A 227 11.47 1.44 -15.96
C MET A 227 12.32 0.53 -16.86
N THR A 228 11.79 0.19 -18.04
CA THR A 228 12.48 -0.63 -19.05
C THR A 228 13.02 0.19 -20.22
N ALA A 229 12.83 1.51 -20.18
CA ALA A 229 13.14 2.43 -21.24
C ALA A 229 14.60 2.96 -21.13
N SER A 230 14.92 4.04 -21.85
CA SER A 230 16.24 4.66 -21.78
C SER A 230 16.52 5.22 -20.38
N SER A 231 17.81 5.44 -20.03
CA SER A 231 18.19 5.99 -18.73
C SER A 231 17.53 7.34 -18.43
N LEU A 232 17.40 8.20 -19.45
CA LEU A 232 16.75 9.51 -19.33
C LEU A 232 15.26 9.40 -18.99
N GLU A 233 14.54 8.47 -19.61
CA GLU A 233 13.10 8.27 -19.34
C GLU A 233 12.87 7.69 -17.95
N LYS A 234 13.71 6.73 -17.56
CA LYS A 234 13.72 6.19 -16.20
C LYS A 234 13.98 7.28 -15.16
N GLU A 235 15.03 8.09 -15.34
CA GLU A 235 15.38 9.19 -14.43
C GLU A 235 14.26 10.24 -14.34
N ALA A 236 13.64 10.58 -15.47
CA ALA A 236 12.51 11.51 -15.50
C ALA A 236 11.30 10.95 -14.74
N PHE A 237 10.99 9.66 -14.92
CA PHE A 237 9.93 8.99 -14.17
C PHE A 237 10.25 8.91 -12.67
N GLU A 238 11.44 8.47 -12.27
CA GLU A 238 11.86 8.40 -10.87
C GLU A 238 11.80 9.79 -10.21
N THR A 239 12.17 10.84 -10.93
CA THR A 239 12.06 12.22 -10.46
C THR A 239 10.60 12.62 -10.18
N LYS A 240 9.69 12.36 -11.13
CA LYS A 240 8.26 12.62 -10.96
C LYS A 240 7.66 11.80 -9.81
N LEU A 241 8.05 10.53 -9.71
CA LEU A 241 7.59 9.64 -8.66
C LEU A 241 8.06 10.14 -7.29
N ASN A 242 9.31 10.56 -7.16
CA ASN A 242 9.80 11.15 -5.91
C ASN A 242 8.99 12.40 -5.51
N ASP A 243 8.70 13.30 -6.45
CA ASP A 243 7.89 14.50 -6.17
C ASP A 243 6.45 14.14 -5.76
N PHE A 244 5.85 13.15 -6.42
CA PHE A 244 4.56 12.59 -6.03
C PHE A 244 4.58 12.01 -4.61
N LEU A 245 5.61 11.25 -4.26
CA LEU A 245 5.75 10.65 -2.93
C LEU A 245 6.00 11.71 -1.86
N LEU A 246 6.81 12.74 -2.13
CA LEU A 246 7.01 13.85 -1.19
C LEU A 246 5.72 14.62 -0.90
N LYS A 247 4.81 14.71 -1.87
CA LYS A 247 3.49 15.32 -1.69
C LYS A 247 2.54 14.41 -0.89
N TRP A 248 2.40 13.15 -1.31
CA TRP A 248 1.30 12.28 -0.86
C TRP A 248 1.69 11.28 0.25
N ALA A 249 2.98 11.05 0.48
CA ALA A 249 3.53 10.15 1.51
C ALA A 249 4.30 10.92 2.59
N SER A 250 3.80 12.09 3.02
CA SER A 250 4.41 12.83 4.13
C SER A 250 4.49 11.95 5.38
N PRO A 251 5.61 11.99 6.14
CA PRO A 251 5.72 11.29 7.42
C PRO A 251 4.56 11.58 8.39
N SER A 252 4.02 12.81 8.36
CA SER A 252 2.88 13.21 9.21
C SER A 252 1.59 12.46 8.91
N SER A 253 1.50 11.88 7.72
CA SER A 253 0.32 11.19 7.20
C SER A 253 0.46 9.67 7.25
N LEU A 254 1.58 9.16 7.79
CA LEU A 254 1.76 7.73 8.04
C LEU A 254 0.72 7.27 9.07
N VAL A 255 -0.05 6.24 8.70
CA VAL A 255 -1.00 5.58 9.61
C VAL A 255 -0.33 4.38 10.26
N LYS A 256 0.35 3.57 9.44
CA LYS A 256 0.89 2.29 9.87
C LYS A 256 2.21 2.00 9.17
N LEU A 257 3.17 1.49 9.93
CA LEU A 257 4.41 0.94 9.41
C LEU A 257 4.57 -0.49 9.94
N THR A 258 4.88 -1.44 9.07
CA THR A 258 5.28 -2.78 9.49
C THR A 258 6.66 -3.09 8.96
N ALA A 259 7.47 -3.76 9.77
CA ALA A 259 8.83 -4.14 9.43
C ALA A 259 8.96 -5.65 9.54
N PHE A 260 9.60 -6.26 8.55
CA PHE A 260 9.83 -7.69 8.49
C PHE A 260 11.32 -7.97 8.30
N SER A 261 11.80 -9.02 8.97
CA SER A 261 13.12 -9.59 8.69
C SER A 261 13.11 -11.10 8.81
N LEU A 262 13.61 -11.76 7.77
CA LEU A 262 14.11 -13.14 7.81
C LEU A 262 15.58 -13.10 7.34
N PRO A 263 16.55 -13.06 8.27
CA PRO A 263 17.96 -13.01 7.90
C PRO A 263 18.37 -14.23 7.07
N GLU A 264 19.06 -13.99 5.94
CA GLU A 264 19.63 -15.06 5.10
C GLU A 264 20.77 -15.83 5.79
N GLY A 265 21.20 -15.43 6.99
CA GLY A 265 22.13 -16.20 7.81
C GLY A 265 23.60 -15.97 7.51
N ARG A 266 23.99 -14.79 7.00
CA ARG A 266 25.40 -14.45 6.76
C ARG A 266 26.22 -14.43 8.07
N ARG A 267 25.55 -14.31 9.23
CA ARG A 267 26.06 -14.74 10.56
C ARG A 267 25.19 -15.89 11.10
N SER A 268 25.77 -17.08 11.20
CA SER A 268 25.10 -18.39 11.32
C SER A 268 24.17 -18.64 12.53
N LYS A 269 24.04 -17.72 13.48
CA LYS A 269 23.24 -17.93 14.71
C LYS A 269 21.78 -17.48 14.60
N GLU A 270 21.48 -16.58 13.67
CA GLU A 270 20.17 -15.92 13.55
C GLU A 270 19.42 -16.37 12.26
N SER A 271 20.05 -17.25 11.49
CA SER A 271 19.48 -17.85 10.28
C SER A 271 18.24 -18.68 10.61
N GLY A 272 17.20 -18.53 9.80
CA GLY A 272 15.97 -19.32 9.93
C GLY A 272 15.03 -18.85 11.03
N GLN A 273 15.26 -17.68 11.62
CA GLN A 273 14.31 -16.99 12.49
C GLN A 273 13.72 -15.79 11.76
N TRP A 274 12.42 -15.58 11.86
CA TRP A 274 11.77 -14.39 11.32
C TRP A 274 11.24 -13.51 12.46
N THR A 275 11.16 -12.22 12.18
CA THR A 275 10.52 -11.23 13.04
C THR A 275 9.63 -10.33 12.18
N PHE A 276 8.42 -10.08 12.66
CA PHE A 276 7.50 -9.10 12.13
C PHE A 276 7.18 -8.09 13.24
N ALA A 277 7.41 -6.81 13.00
CA ALA A 277 7.12 -5.74 13.94
C ALA A 277 6.08 -4.77 13.34
N GLN A 278 5.26 -4.19 14.21
CA GLN A 278 4.22 -3.25 13.85
C GLN A 278 4.36 -1.94 14.63
N PHE A 279 4.16 -0.84 13.91
CA PHE A 279 4.19 0.51 14.43
C PHE A 279 3.00 1.29 13.92
N LYS A 280 2.49 2.19 14.76
CA LYS A 280 1.56 3.25 14.37
C LYS A 280 2.35 4.52 14.05
N GLY A 281 1.91 5.25 13.04
CA GLY A 281 2.40 6.60 12.78
C GLY A 281 1.67 7.62 13.65
N ASP A 282 2.39 8.62 14.16
CA ASP A 282 1.81 9.77 14.87
C ASP A 282 2.74 10.98 14.74
N ARG A 283 2.20 12.10 14.22
CA ARG A 283 2.91 13.40 14.03
C ARG A 283 4.30 13.26 13.39
N GLY A 284 4.46 12.37 12.42
CA GLY A 284 5.74 12.16 11.73
C GLY A 284 6.70 11.21 12.43
N GLY A 285 6.38 10.73 13.63
CA GLY A 285 7.08 9.66 14.32
C GLY A 285 6.39 8.31 14.15
N ILE A 286 7.04 7.26 14.64
CA ILE A 286 6.43 5.94 14.81
C ILE A 286 6.54 5.50 16.26
N THR A 287 5.55 4.75 16.70
CA THR A 287 5.55 4.08 18.01
C THR A 287 5.08 2.66 17.85
N GLU A 288 5.64 1.76 18.65
CA GLU A 288 5.26 0.35 18.66
C GLU A 288 3.77 0.19 18.96
N GLU A 289 3.11 -0.67 18.19
CA GLU A 289 1.67 -0.94 18.33
C GLU A 289 1.44 -2.46 18.42
N PRO A 290 0.61 -2.94 19.37
CA PRO A 290 0.24 -4.35 19.46
C PRO A 290 -0.28 -4.93 18.14
N ILE A 291 0.14 -6.15 17.84
CA ILE A 291 -0.38 -6.90 16.70
C ILE A 291 -1.72 -7.52 17.09
N ILE A 292 -2.78 -7.09 16.41
CA ILE A 292 -4.15 -7.54 16.64
C ILE A 292 -4.61 -8.37 15.45
N LEU A 293 -5.00 -9.63 15.69
CA LEU A 293 -5.67 -10.44 14.67
C LEU A 293 -7.18 -10.38 14.84
N TRP A 294 -7.84 -10.22 13.69
CA TRP A 294 -9.28 -10.04 13.59
C TRP A 294 -9.91 -11.25 12.93
N ASN A 295 -11.05 -11.68 13.45
CA ASN A 295 -11.83 -12.72 12.80
C ASN A 295 -12.45 -12.12 11.54
N PHE A 296 -12.09 -12.65 10.37
CA PHE A 296 -12.51 -12.08 9.09
C PHE A 296 -14.03 -12.19 8.82
N LYS A 297 -14.76 -13.01 9.60
CA LYS A 297 -16.22 -13.16 9.50
C LYS A 297 -16.96 -12.24 10.45
N SER A 298 -16.52 -12.15 11.71
CA SER A 298 -17.23 -11.41 12.76
C SER A 298 -16.68 -10.00 13.01
N ASN A 299 -15.50 -9.68 12.48
CA ASN A 299 -14.79 -8.42 12.74
C ASN A 299 -14.51 -8.15 14.23
N ILE A 300 -14.47 -9.20 15.05
CA ILE A 300 -14.11 -9.14 16.46
C ILE A 300 -12.63 -9.52 16.58
N PRO A 301 -11.82 -8.76 17.33
CA PRO A 301 -10.43 -9.13 17.57
C PRO A 301 -10.39 -10.39 18.42
N PHE A 302 -9.59 -11.38 18.01
CA PHE A 302 -9.42 -12.64 18.75
C PHE A 302 -8.00 -12.83 19.28
N PHE A 303 -7.06 -11.99 18.86
CA PHE A 303 -5.68 -12.02 19.32
C PHE A 303 -5.21 -10.61 19.61
N PHE A 304 -4.50 -10.46 20.72
CA PHE A 304 -3.78 -9.26 21.10
C PHE A 304 -2.36 -9.70 21.47
N GLY A 305 -1.43 -9.49 20.56
CA GLY A 305 -0.01 -9.81 20.74
C GLY A 305 0.81 -8.65 21.26
N GLU A 306 2.12 -8.85 21.29
CA GLU A 306 3.09 -7.77 21.47
C GLU A 306 3.18 -6.88 20.21
N SER A 307 4.07 -5.89 20.23
CA SER A 307 4.34 -5.05 19.05
C SER A 307 5.15 -5.76 17.96
N PHE A 308 5.62 -6.97 18.24
CA PHE A 308 6.28 -7.85 17.30
C PHE A 308 5.86 -9.30 17.52
N LEU A 309 5.96 -10.09 16.45
CA LEU A 309 5.83 -11.54 16.45
C LEU A 309 7.12 -12.13 15.89
N THR A 310 7.46 -13.32 16.37
CA THR A 310 8.68 -14.03 16.00
C THR A 310 8.37 -15.47 15.69
N GLY A 311 9.20 -16.10 14.88
CA GLY A 311 9.09 -17.53 14.66
C GLY A 311 10.34 -18.07 13.99
N THR A 312 10.24 -19.31 13.53
CA THR A 312 11.29 -20.00 12.79
C THR A 312 10.79 -20.33 11.39
N SER A 313 11.69 -20.76 10.49
CA SER A 313 11.33 -21.25 9.16
C SER A 313 10.33 -22.40 9.18
N ASP A 314 10.23 -23.08 10.32
CA ASP A 314 9.35 -24.21 10.55
C ASP A 314 8.26 -23.98 11.62
N ARG A 315 8.09 -22.76 12.14
CA ARG A 315 7.08 -22.54 13.17
C ARG A 315 6.68 -21.09 13.31
N ASP A 316 5.39 -20.88 13.47
CA ASP A 316 4.85 -19.57 13.77
C ASP A 316 5.06 -19.15 15.22
N ASP A 317 4.67 -17.92 15.56
CA ASP A 317 4.81 -17.41 16.92
C ASP A 317 4.15 -18.32 17.95
N ASP A 318 4.89 -18.56 19.02
CA ASP A 318 4.51 -19.41 20.14
C ASP A 318 3.19 -18.97 20.79
N ALA A 319 2.85 -17.68 20.71
CA ALA A 319 1.59 -17.13 21.17
C ALA A 319 0.38 -17.82 20.51
N PHE A 320 0.48 -18.23 19.24
CA PHE A 320 -0.61 -18.95 18.54
C PHE A 320 -0.89 -20.34 19.12
N TYR A 321 0.14 -21.02 19.59
CA TYR A 321 0.02 -22.38 20.16
C TYR A 321 -0.38 -22.37 21.64
N LYS A 322 -0.18 -21.24 22.33
CA LYS A 322 -0.54 -21.05 23.74
C LYS A 322 -1.99 -20.56 23.94
N MET A 323 -2.71 -20.29 22.85
CA MET A 323 -4.12 -19.88 22.91
C MET A 323 -5.02 -20.99 23.44
N GLY A 324 -6.10 -20.59 24.13
CA GLY A 324 -7.15 -21.51 24.55
C GLY A 324 -7.91 -22.13 23.36
N PRO A 325 -8.60 -23.28 23.55
CA PRO A 325 -9.24 -24.01 22.45
C PRO A 325 -10.23 -23.18 21.61
N SER A 326 -10.95 -22.24 22.24
CA SER A 326 -11.91 -21.35 21.58
C SER A 326 -11.27 -20.29 20.66
N ASP A 327 -10.02 -19.90 20.93
CA ASP A 327 -9.30 -18.93 20.11
C ASP A 327 -8.46 -19.63 19.05
N GLN A 328 -7.97 -20.84 19.34
CA GLN A 328 -7.33 -21.68 18.32
C GLN A 328 -8.25 -22.01 17.14
N SER A 329 -9.55 -22.21 17.37
CA SER A 329 -10.49 -22.40 16.25
C SER A 329 -10.61 -21.15 15.38
N LYS A 330 -10.59 -19.95 15.98
CA LYS A 330 -10.62 -18.67 15.26
C LYS A 330 -9.33 -18.43 14.47
N VAL A 331 -8.18 -18.82 15.03
CA VAL A 331 -6.88 -18.83 14.33
C VAL A 331 -6.97 -19.74 13.11
N LYS A 332 -7.40 -21.00 13.28
CA LYS A 332 -7.57 -21.93 12.15
C LYS A 332 -8.49 -21.35 11.09
N ASP A 333 -9.57 -20.71 11.49
CA ASP A 333 -10.50 -20.11 10.54
C ASP A 333 -9.91 -18.91 9.79
N SER A 334 -9.03 -18.14 10.42
CA SER A 334 -8.63 -16.81 9.94
C SER A 334 -7.15 -16.67 9.59
N VAL A 335 -6.34 -17.71 9.77
CA VAL A 335 -4.90 -17.71 9.54
C VAL A 335 -4.52 -18.94 8.72
N ILE A 336 -3.82 -18.73 7.62
CA ILE A 336 -3.23 -19.84 6.85
C ILE A 336 -2.00 -20.32 7.63
N LEU A 337 -2.01 -21.57 8.10
CA LEU A 337 -0.89 -22.20 8.85
C LEU A 337 -0.37 -23.48 8.16
N THR A 338 -1.24 -24.15 7.38
CA THR A 338 -0.96 -25.45 6.75
C THR A 338 -1.46 -25.52 5.31
N GLY A 339 -1.10 -26.58 4.57
CA GLY A 339 -1.60 -26.80 3.21
C GLY A 339 -3.11 -26.99 3.12
N ALA A 340 -3.71 -27.60 4.15
CA ALA A 340 -5.17 -27.74 4.26
C ALA A 340 -5.85 -26.38 4.46
N ASP A 341 -5.23 -25.47 5.21
CA ASP A 341 -5.72 -24.10 5.35
C ASP A 341 -5.62 -23.35 4.03
N ALA A 342 -4.52 -23.51 3.28
CA ALA A 342 -4.35 -22.89 1.97
C ALA A 342 -5.48 -23.27 1.00
N ALA A 343 -5.83 -24.55 0.90
CA ALA A 343 -6.91 -25.01 0.02
C ALA A 343 -8.26 -24.35 0.35
N ARG A 344 -8.51 -24.05 1.63
CA ARG A 344 -9.76 -23.43 2.11
C ARG A 344 -9.74 -21.90 2.05
N LEU A 345 -8.60 -21.28 2.33
CA LEU A 345 -8.50 -19.84 2.59
C LEU A 345 -7.92 -19.04 1.42
N VAL A 346 -7.11 -19.63 0.53
CA VAL A 346 -6.58 -18.93 -0.66
C VAL A 346 -7.68 -18.41 -1.59
N PRO A 347 -8.78 -19.15 -1.85
CA PRO A 347 -9.88 -18.61 -2.65
C PRO A 347 -10.50 -17.34 -2.05
N ILE A 348 -10.64 -17.28 -0.72
CA ILE A 348 -11.14 -16.11 0.02
C ILE A 348 -10.11 -14.97 -0.03
N PHE A 349 -8.82 -15.30 0.13
CA PHE A 349 -7.73 -14.36 0.01
C PHE A 349 -7.65 -13.69 -1.38
N SER A 350 -8.12 -14.41 -2.40
CA SER A 350 -8.11 -14.01 -3.81
C SER A 350 -9.44 -13.44 -4.28
N ASP A 351 -10.39 -13.19 -3.38
CA ASP A 351 -11.65 -12.55 -3.73
C ASP A 351 -11.50 -11.02 -3.66
N PRO A 352 -11.62 -10.28 -4.79
CA PRO A 352 -11.56 -8.81 -4.80
C PRO A 352 -12.68 -8.14 -4.00
N HIS A 353 -13.76 -8.88 -3.67
CA HIS A 353 -14.86 -8.41 -2.84
C HIS A 353 -14.67 -8.77 -1.35
N ALA A 354 -13.67 -9.58 -1.02
CA ALA A 354 -13.29 -9.83 0.37
C ALA A 354 -12.45 -8.65 0.90
N SER A 355 -13.10 -7.80 1.68
CA SER A 355 -12.46 -6.63 2.32
C SER A 355 -11.51 -7.00 3.45
N GLN A 356 -11.81 -8.11 4.13
CA GLN A 356 -10.92 -8.82 5.03
C GLN A 356 -10.47 -10.09 4.35
N VAL A 357 -9.16 -10.23 4.21
CA VAL A 357 -8.57 -11.52 3.82
C VAL A 357 -8.09 -12.27 5.04
N PRO A 358 -7.98 -13.60 4.94
CA PRO A 358 -7.29 -14.39 5.94
C PRO A 358 -5.89 -13.84 6.18
N ASN A 359 -5.46 -13.83 7.44
CA ASN A 359 -4.11 -13.50 7.81
C ASN A 359 -3.18 -14.61 7.29
N VAL A 360 -1.97 -14.25 6.89
CA VAL A 360 -0.95 -15.23 6.50
C VAL A 360 0.29 -14.95 7.32
N SER A 361 0.88 -16.00 7.88
CA SER A 361 2.18 -15.90 8.49
C SER A 361 3.30 -16.10 7.46
N CYS A 362 4.50 -15.62 7.78
CA CYS A 362 5.68 -15.81 6.93
C CYS A 362 5.96 -17.30 6.69
N VAL A 363 5.87 -18.12 7.75
CA VAL A 363 6.05 -19.58 7.65
C VAL A 363 5.08 -20.18 6.66
N SER A 364 3.80 -19.80 6.71
CA SER A 364 2.81 -20.30 5.76
C SER A 364 3.04 -19.81 4.35
N CYS A 365 3.48 -18.57 4.17
CA CYS A 365 3.88 -18.10 2.85
C CYS A 365 5.02 -18.98 2.31
N HIS A 366 6.15 -19.08 3.00
CA HIS A 366 7.34 -19.79 2.50
C HIS A 366 7.17 -21.32 2.45
N ARG A 367 6.41 -21.93 3.37
CA ARG A 367 6.14 -23.38 3.38
C ARG A 367 5.17 -23.84 2.32
N LEU A 368 4.19 -23.01 1.97
CA LEU A 368 3.14 -23.37 1.02
C LEU A 368 3.50 -22.95 -0.41
N THR A 369 4.51 -22.10 -0.57
CA THR A 369 5.04 -21.68 -1.88
C THR A 369 5.61 -22.82 -2.76
N PRO A 370 6.15 -23.96 -2.26
CA PRO A 370 6.53 -25.06 -3.14
C PRO A 370 5.30 -25.69 -3.81
N GLY A 371 4.90 -25.15 -4.96
CA GLY A 371 3.78 -25.64 -5.79
C GLY A 371 2.50 -24.80 -5.77
N LEU A 372 2.41 -23.74 -4.96
CA LEU A 372 1.32 -22.76 -5.07
C LEU A 372 1.76 -21.58 -5.96
N PRO A 373 0.92 -21.12 -6.89
CA PRO A 373 1.24 -19.99 -7.79
C PRO A 373 1.25 -18.62 -7.08
N PHE A 374 1.10 -18.59 -5.75
CA PHE A 374 0.92 -17.37 -4.97
C PHE A 374 2.20 -17.00 -4.24
N ASN A 375 2.82 -15.90 -4.67
CA ASN A 375 3.76 -15.14 -3.86
C ASN A 375 2.98 -14.02 -3.15
N LEU A 376 3.15 -13.81 -1.85
CA LEU A 376 2.51 -12.70 -1.12
C LEU A 376 3.31 -11.41 -1.15
N HIS A 377 4.53 -11.46 -1.67
CA HIS A 377 5.27 -10.24 -1.95
C HIS A 377 4.56 -9.47 -3.08
N SER A 378 4.31 -8.18 -2.86
CA SER A 378 3.68 -7.31 -3.87
C SER A 378 4.43 -7.35 -5.22
N LEU A 379 5.75 -7.51 -5.13
CA LEU A 379 6.67 -7.86 -6.20
C LEU A 379 7.54 -9.00 -5.70
N SER A 380 7.72 -10.07 -6.48
CA SER A 380 8.80 -11.01 -6.21
C SER A 380 9.86 -10.96 -7.28
N TYR A 381 11.04 -10.49 -6.88
CA TYR A 381 12.24 -10.43 -7.69
C TYR A 381 13.38 -11.11 -6.93
N PHE A 382 13.29 -12.44 -6.84
CA PHE A 382 14.36 -13.26 -6.32
C PHE A 382 15.27 -13.67 -7.47
N GLN A 383 16.58 -13.78 -7.23
CA GLN A 383 17.54 -14.20 -8.26
C GLN A 383 17.04 -15.46 -8.99
N ASN A 384 17.11 -15.45 -10.33
CA ASN A 384 16.68 -16.54 -11.22
C ASN A 384 15.17 -16.84 -11.24
N ARG A 385 14.30 -15.92 -10.81
CA ARG A 385 12.84 -16.02 -11.01
C ARG A 385 12.32 -14.86 -11.87
N PRO A 386 11.37 -15.10 -12.78
CA PRO A 386 10.64 -14.02 -13.44
C PRO A 386 9.96 -13.14 -12.40
N ILE A 387 9.84 -11.84 -12.72
CA ILE A 387 8.99 -10.93 -11.93
C ILE A 387 7.58 -11.51 -11.89
N SER A 388 7.05 -11.68 -10.68
CA SER A 388 5.64 -12.01 -10.49
C SER A 388 4.99 -11.05 -9.53
N VAL A 389 3.71 -10.80 -9.78
CA VAL A 389 2.84 -9.96 -8.95
C VAL A 389 1.90 -10.89 -8.20
N SER A 390 1.73 -10.65 -6.89
CA SER A 390 0.78 -11.43 -6.11
C SER A 390 -0.64 -11.25 -6.65
N THR A 391 -1.41 -12.34 -6.79
CA THR A 391 -2.82 -12.27 -7.21
C THR A 391 -3.66 -11.36 -6.31
N ARG A 392 -3.26 -11.19 -5.04
CA ARG A 392 -3.89 -10.22 -4.14
C ARG A 392 -3.77 -8.79 -4.63
N VAL A 393 -2.57 -8.37 -5.03
CA VAL A 393 -2.37 -7.05 -5.64
C VAL A 393 -3.22 -6.92 -6.89
N GLU A 394 -3.27 -7.94 -7.75
CA GLU A 394 -4.09 -7.90 -8.97
C GLU A 394 -5.58 -7.69 -8.67
N ASN A 395 -6.09 -8.32 -7.60
CA ASN A 395 -7.49 -8.21 -7.20
C ASN A 395 -7.81 -6.87 -6.54
N ASP A 396 -6.91 -6.33 -5.72
CA ASP A 396 -7.05 -4.98 -5.16
C ASP A 396 -7.06 -3.93 -6.29
N VAL A 397 -6.20 -4.08 -7.31
CA VAL A 397 -6.19 -3.24 -8.51
C VAL A 397 -7.54 -3.30 -9.22
N LYS A 398 -8.06 -4.51 -9.49
CA LYS A 398 -9.38 -4.69 -10.14
C LYS A 398 -10.50 -4.02 -9.36
N ARG A 399 -10.50 -4.12 -8.04
CA ARG A 399 -11.48 -3.44 -7.18
C ARG A 399 -11.37 -1.92 -7.31
N ALA A 400 -10.16 -1.36 -7.23
CA ALA A 400 -9.92 0.07 -7.37
C ALA A 400 -10.34 0.61 -8.75
N MET A 401 -10.02 -0.12 -9.82
CA MET A 401 -10.47 0.20 -11.18
C MET A 401 -12.00 0.25 -11.27
N LYS A 402 -12.68 -0.78 -10.77
CA LYS A 402 -14.15 -0.83 -10.74
C LYS A 402 -14.75 0.32 -9.93
N TRP A 403 -14.14 0.68 -8.80
CA TRP A 403 -14.58 1.82 -8.01
C TRP A 403 -14.48 3.13 -8.81
N LEU A 404 -13.35 3.36 -9.49
CA LEU A 404 -13.14 4.55 -10.33
C LEU A 404 -14.19 4.65 -11.45
N GLU A 405 -14.54 3.55 -12.11
CA GLU A 405 -15.61 3.51 -13.12
C GLU A 405 -16.99 3.96 -12.58
N THR A 406 -17.28 3.72 -11.29
CA THR A 406 -18.53 4.18 -10.68
C THR A 406 -18.55 5.68 -10.41
N GLN A 407 -17.37 6.27 -10.17
CA GLN A 407 -17.22 7.73 -9.99
C GLN A 407 -17.37 8.48 -11.31
N THR A 408 -17.00 7.86 -12.43
CA THR A 408 -17.20 8.42 -13.78
C THR A 408 -18.68 8.60 -14.14
N LYS A 409 -19.56 7.72 -13.65
CA LYS A 409 -20.99 7.70 -14.01
C LYS A 409 -21.85 8.68 -13.20
N THR A 410 -21.28 9.26 -12.15
CA THR A 410 -21.97 10.16 -11.21
C THR A 410 -21.51 11.61 -11.33
N ALA A 411 -20.56 11.91 -12.21
CA ALA A 411 -20.18 13.28 -12.55
C ALA A 411 -21.31 13.96 -13.37
N PRO A 412 -21.88 15.08 -12.90
CA PRO A 412 -22.99 15.77 -13.56
C PRO A 412 -22.63 16.42 -14.90
#